data_AF-A0A2V9XQM6-F1
#
_entry.id   AF-A0A2V9XQM6-F1
#
_cell.length_a   1.000
_cell.length_b   1.000
_cell.length_c   1.000
_cell.angle_alpha   90.00
_cell.angle_beta   90.00
_cell.angle_gamma   90.00
#
_symmetry.space_group_name_H-M   'P 1'
#
loop_
_entity.id
_entity.type
_entity.pdbx_description
1 polymer ?
#
loop_
_entity_poly.entity_id
_entity_poly.type
_entity_poly.pdbx_seq_one_letter_code
_entity_poly.pdbx_strand_id
1 'polypeptide(L)'
;MKESRREALKWAAGAVGIATLGAWAVPAQDPTQRTPPTASGEAQPDPGVDAKRAKALLEQNQKDIKKNIEKLFQLASELKDEIEKTDAVTILSVGMLRKTDEIEKLARQIREKAKG
;
A
#
# COMPACT_ATOMS: atom_id res chain seq x y z
N MET A 1 12.82 46.43 -7.46
CA MET A 1 11.78 45.49 -6.98
C MET A 1 10.63 45.52 -7.97
N LYS A 2 10.44 44.40 -8.68
CA LYS A 2 9.27 43.98 -9.47
C LYS A 2 9.04 44.69 -10.81
N GLU A 3 9.74 44.16 -11.81
CA GLU A 3 9.53 44.40 -13.22
C GLU A 3 8.23 43.79 -13.75
N SER A 4 7.65 44.52 -14.70
CA SER A 4 7.02 44.05 -15.93
C SER A 4 5.85 43.05 -15.84
N ARG A 5 4.65 43.62 -15.71
CA ARG A 5 3.37 43.04 -16.15
C ARG A 5 3.20 43.12 -17.67
N ARG A 6 4.15 42.56 -18.43
CA ARG A 6 4.09 42.51 -19.89
C ARG A 6 4.66 41.16 -20.32
N GLU A 7 4.15 40.62 -21.42
CA GLU A 7 4.44 39.27 -21.95
C GLU A 7 3.51 38.15 -21.43
N ALA A 8 2.25 38.48 -21.15
CA ALA A 8 1.18 37.62 -21.63
C ALA A 8 1.16 37.76 -23.16
N LEU A 9 0.95 36.64 -23.87
CA LEU A 9 0.68 36.56 -25.31
C LEU A 9 1.89 36.43 -26.24
N LYS A 10 2.47 35.22 -26.35
CA LYS A 10 2.84 34.62 -27.66
C LYS A 10 2.70 33.10 -27.61
N TRP A 11 1.50 32.63 -27.95
CA TRP A 11 1.28 31.30 -28.51
C TRP A 11 1.78 31.30 -29.96
N ALA A 12 2.53 30.26 -30.35
CA ALA A 12 2.67 29.85 -31.75
C ALA A 12 2.97 28.34 -31.79
N ALA A 13 1.91 27.54 -31.65
CA ALA A 13 1.93 26.14 -32.08
C ALA A 13 1.89 26.11 -33.61
N GLY A 14 2.75 25.28 -34.19
CA GLY A 14 2.93 25.17 -35.64
C GLY A 14 1.66 24.72 -36.37
N ALA A 15 1.44 25.35 -37.52
CA ALA A 15 0.33 25.11 -38.42
C ALA A 15 0.42 23.75 -39.12
N VAL A 16 -0.66 22.98 -39.08
CA VAL A 16 -1.00 22.01 -40.15
C VAL A 16 -2.37 22.40 -40.66
N GLY A 17 -2.41 22.96 -41.86
CA GLY A 17 -3.62 23.29 -42.58
C GLY A 17 -4.05 22.14 -43.47
N ILE A 18 -5.31 21.73 -43.37
CA ILE A 18 -6.08 21.18 -44.49
C ILE A 18 -7.46 21.81 -44.41
N ALA A 19 -7.78 22.63 -45.42
CA ALA A 19 -9.13 23.11 -45.68
C ALA A 19 -9.85 22.09 -46.57
N THR A 20 -11.10 21.76 -46.27
CA THR A 20 -12.19 21.71 -47.26
C THR A 20 -13.55 21.72 -46.56
N LEU A 21 -14.47 22.42 -47.20
CA LEU A 21 -15.81 22.81 -46.79
C LEU A 21 -16.81 21.65 -46.88
N GLY A 22 -17.82 21.65 -46.01
CA GLY A 22 -18.96 20.72 -46.13
C GLY A 22 -19.98 20.90 -45.01
N ALA A 23 -20.68 22.03 -45.03
CA ALA A 23 -21.83 22.28 -44.15
C ALA A 23 -23.02 21.39 -44.54
N TRP A 24 -23.49 20.56 -43.60
CA TRP A 24 -24.87 20.07 -43.58
C TRP A 24 -25.39 20.14 -42.15
N ALA A 25 -26.32 21.07 -41.93
CA ALA A 25 -27.20 21.11 -40.77
C ALA A 25 -28.30 20.04 -40.96
N VAL A 26 -28.78 19.37 -39.90
CA VAL A 26 -30.10 19.54 -39.23
C VAL A 26 -30.51 18.12 -38.75
N PRO A 27 -31.34 17.88 -37.71
CA PRO A 27 -31.62 18.57 -36.44
C PRO A 27 -31.30 17.69 -35.20
N ALA A 28 -31.44 18.28 -34.02
CA ALA A 28 -31.57 17.58 -32.75
C ALA A 28 -32.77 16.62 -32.73
N GLN A 29 -32.57 15.40 -32.23
CA GLN A 29 -33.63 14.54 -31.72
C GLN A 29 -33.30 14.21 -30.26
N ASP A 30 -34.06 14.82 -29.36
CA ASP A 30 -34.21 14.38 -27.98
C ASP A 30 -35.15 13.17 -27.98
N PRO A 31 -34.73 12.03 -27.43
CA PRO A 31 -35.67 11.37 -26.55
C PRO A 31 -34.98 10.84 -25.29
N THR A 32 -35.50 11.30 -24.17
CA THR A 32 -35.50 10.60 -22.88
C THR A 32 -34.15 10.54 -22.17
N GLN A 33 -33.88 11.58 -21.38
CA GLN A 33 -33.25 11.44 -20.08
C GLN A 33 -33.93 10.30 -19.31
N ARG A 34 -33.37 9.09 -19.37
CA ARG A 34 -33.46 8.16 -18.25
C ARG A 34 -32.35 8.54 -17.29
N THR A 35 -32.63 9.47 -16.38
CA THR A 35 -31.87 9.53 -15.13
C THR A 35 -32.07 8.18 -14.44
N PRO A 36 -31.02 7.36 -14.23
CA PRO A 36 -31.17 6.25 -13.28
C PRO A 36 -31.56 6.87 -11.93
N PRO A 37 -32.54 6.31 -11.20
CA PRO A 37 -32.86 6.79 -9.88
C PRO A 37 -31.61 6.63 -9.00
N THR A 38 -31.10 7.75 -8.51
CA THR A 38 -30.16 7.82 -7.39
C THR A 38 -30.82 7.18 -6.18
N ALA A 39 -30.54 5.89 -5.97
CA ALA A 39 -30.72 5.15 -4.74
C ALA A 39 -29.73 3.97 -4.85
N SER A 40 -28.64 3.91 -4.11
CA SER A 40 -28.58 4.04 -2.67
C SER A 40 -27.22 4.61 -2.27
N GLY A 41 -27.22 5.46 -1.25
CA GLY A 41 -26.01 6.11 -0.75
C GLY A 41 -24.88 5.12 -0.52
N GLU A 42 -23.81 5.31 -1.29
CA GLU A 42 -22.48 5.03 -0.78
C GLU A 42 -22.34 5.95 0.43
N ALA A 43 -22.57 5.38 1.62
CA ALA A 43 -22.17 6.00 2.87
C ALA A 43 -20.66 6.21 2.73
N GLN A 44 -20.28 7.41 2.29
CA GLN A 44 -18.90 7.84 2.20
C GLN A 44 -18.33 7.56 3.59
N PRO A 45 -17.36 6.63 3.72
CA PRO A 45 -16.94 6.18 5.03
C PRO A 45 -16.45 7.40 5.79
N ASP A 46 -17.05 7.62 6.95
CA ASP A 46 -16.72 8.78 7.77
C ASP A 46 -15.21 8.70 8.06
N PRO A 47 -14.41 9.69 7.65
CA PRO A 47 -12.96 9.65 7.79
C PRO A 47 -12.52 9.46 9.26
N GLY A 48 -13.37 9.81 10.22
CA GLY A 48 -13.14 9.56 11.64
C GLY A 48 -13.25 8.08 12.07
N VAL A 49 -14.05 7.28 11.37
CA VAL A 49 -14.20 5.83 11.64
C VAL A 49 -13.02 5.05 11.08
N ASP A 50 -12.53 5.43 9.90
CA ASP A 50 -11.36 4.83 9.27
C ASP A 50 -10.07 5.14 10.05
N ALA A 51 -9.91 6.36 10.55
CA ALA A 51 -8.78 6.75 11.38
C ALA A 51 -8.72 5.94 12.70
N LYS A 52 -9.88 5.70 13.34
CA LYS A 52 -9.94 4.88 14.58
C LYS A 52 -9.61 3.42 14.31
N ARG A 53 -10.10 2.85 13.20
CA ARG A 53 -9.78 1.48 12.78
C ARG A 53 -8.30 1.32 12.46
N ALA A 54 -7.72 2.26 11.71
CA ALA A 54 -6.29 2.27 11.40
C ALA A 54 -5.43 2.32 12.67
N LYS A 55 -5.80 3.20 13.63
CA LYS A 55 -5.09 3.27 14.91
C LYS A 55 -5.16 1.97 15.70
N ALA A 56 -6.35 1.34 15.77
CA ALA A 56 -6.52 0.06 16.46
C ALA A 56 -5.68 -1.06 15.82
N LEU A 57 -5.58 -1.09 14.48
CA LEU A 57 -4.73 -2.04 13.76
C LEU A 57 -3.25 -1.83 14.08
N LEU A 58 -2.77 -0.58 14.09
CA LEU A 58 -1.39 -0.27 14.45
C LEU A 58 -1.06 -0.68 15.89
N GLU A 59 -1.97 -0.47 16.84
CA GLU A 59 -1.81 -0.91 18.23
C GLU A 59 -1.75 -2.44 18.34
N GLN A 60 -2.58 -3.16 17.56
CA GLN A 60 -2.52 -4.62 17.49
C GLN A 60 -1.20 -5.10 16.88
N ASN A 61 -0.78 -4.52 15.75
CA ASN A 61 0.49 -4.84 15.10
C ASN A 61 1.67 -4.62 16.06
N GLN A 62 1.67 -3.53 16.84
CA GLN A 62 2.71 -3.28 17.83
C GLN A 62 2.77 -4.37 18.91
N LYS A 63 1.62 -4.82 19.42
CA LYS A 63 1.56 -5.92 20.42
C LYS A 63 2.08 -7.22 19.83
N ASP A 64 1.68 -7.54 18.60
CA ASP A 64 2.10 -8.75 17.92
C ASP A 64 3.60 -8.74 17.59
N ILE A 65 4.14 -7.60 17.16
CA ILE A 65 5.58 -7.42 16.93
C ILE A 65 6.36 -7.69 18.22
N LYS A 66 5.94 -7.11 19.35
CA LYS A 66 6.61 -7.35 20.65
C LYS A 66 6.63 -8.84 21.00
N LYS A 67 5.49 -9.52 20.92
CA LYS A 67 5.39 -10.96 21.18
C LYS A 67 6.29 -11.78 20.25
N ASN A 68 6.31 -11.44 18.96
CA ASN A 68 7.13 -12.15 17.99
C ASN A 68 8.63 -11.94 18.24
N ILE A 69 9.05 -10.75 18.67
CA ILE A 69 10.43 -10.46 19.06
C ILE A 69 10.84 -11.27 20.29
N GLU A 70 9.99 -11.32 21.32
CA GLU A 70 10.24 -12.13 22.51
C GLU A 70 10.41 -13.61 22.15
N LYS A 71 9.52 -14.16 21.31
CA LYS A 71 9.63 -15.54 20.84
C LYS A 71 10.88 -15.78 19.98
N LEU A 72 11.24 -14.83 19.13
CA LEU A 72 12.44 -14.90 18.30
C LEU A 72 13.70 -14.94 19.17
N PHE A 73 13.77 -14.09 20.21
CA PHE A 73 14.88 -14.07 21.16
C PHE A 73 15.00 -15.40 21.91
N GLN A 74 13.88 -15.98 22.35
CA GLN A 74 13.86 -17.27 23.02
C GLN A 74 14.40 -18.39 22.12
N LEU A 75 13.90 -18.51 20.88
CA LEU A 75 14.33 -19.54 19.94
C LEU A 75 15.81 -19.38 19.55
N ALA A 76 16.27 -18.15 19.36
CA ALA A 76 17.68 -17.87 19.06
C ALA A 76 18.59 -18.27 20.23
N SER A 77 18.15 -18.02 21.48
CA SER A 77 18.88 -18.43 22.68
C SER A 77 18.95 -19.96 22.81
N GLU A 78 17.82 -20.64 22.61
CA GLU A 78 17.78 -22.12 22.61
C GLU A 78 18.68 -22.72 21.53
N LEU A 79 18.65 -22.16 20.31
CA LEU A 79 19.50 -22.61 19.22
C LEU A 79 20.98 -22.41 19.53
N LYS A 80 21.35 -21.26 20.12
CA LYS A 80 22.71 -21.00 20.59
C LYS A 80 23.15 -22.05 21.62
N ASP A 81 22.32 -22.31 22.64
CA ASP A 81 22.62 -23.28 23.68
C ASP A 81 22.77 -24.72 23.13
N GLU A 82 21.92 -25.10 22.17
CA GLU A 82 22.01 -26.41 21.50
C GLU A 82 23.31 -26.55 20.69
N ILE A 83 23.76 -25.48 20.03
CA ILE A 83 25.03 -25.45 19.30
C ILE A 83 26.22 -25.51 20.26
N GLU A 84 26.20 -24.80 21.38
CA GLU A 84 27.31 -24.80 22.34
C GLU A 84 27.46 -26.12 23.11
N LYS A 85 26.34 -26.85 23.32
CA LYS A 85 26.34 -28.15 24.00
C LYS A 85 26.63 -29.33 23.07
N THR A 86 26.40 -29.17 21.78
CA THR A 86 26.70 -30.19 20.78
C THR A 86 28.14 -30.00 20.32
N ASP A 87 28.90 -31.07 20.10
CA ASP A 87 30.15 -31.02 19.34
C ASP A 87 29.79 -30.67 17.89
N ALA A 88 29.51 -29.39 17.66
CA ALA A 88 28.68 -28.84 16.58
C ALA A 88 29.28 -28.97 15.17
N VAL A 89 30.45 -29.60 15.07
CA VAL A 89 31.12 -29.86 13.79
C VAL A 89 30.45 -31.00 13.02
N THR A 90 29.74 -31.92 13.70
CA THR A 90 29.41 -33.21 13.07
C THR A 90 27.92 -33.51 12.92
N ILE A 91 27.03 -32.92 13.74
CA ILE A 91 25.58 -33.23 13.68
C ILE A 91 24.72 -31.97 13.85
N LEU A 92 24.17 -31.48 12.74
CA LEU A 92 23.01 -30.58 12.74
C LEU A 92 21.75 -31.41 13.01
N SER A 93 21.13 -31.22 14.18
CA SER A 93 19.91 -31.96 14.52
C SER A 93 18.71 -31.42 13.71
N VAL A 94 17.74 -32.29 13.42
CA VAL A 94 16.46 -31.89 12.81
C VAL A 94 15.74 -30.85 13.67
N GLY A 95 15.96 -30.88 15.00
CA GLY A 95 15.43 -29.88 15.94
C GLY A 95 16.01 -28.48 15.68
N MET A 96 17.33 -28.37 15.52
CA MET A 96 18.00 -27.10 15.21
C MET A 96 17.48 -26.50 13.90
N LEU A 97 17.36 -27.32 12.83
CA LEU A 97 16.81 -26.87 11.55
C LEU A 97 15.42 -26.25 11.71
N ARG A 98 14.52 -26.95 12.40
CA ARG A 98 13.16 -26.45 12.67
C ARG A 98 13.16 -25.14 13.46
N LYS A 99 14.06 -24.97 14.43
CA LYS A 99 14.20 -23.70 15.18
C LYS A 99 14.63 -22.56 14.25
N THR A 100 15.58 -22.79 13.34
CA THR A 100 15.96 -21.80 12.32
C THR A 100 14.80 -21.43 11.40
N ASP A 101 14.01 -22.40 10.92
CA ASP A 101 12.84 -22.13 10.08
C ASP A 101 11.79 -21.30 10.82
N GLU A 102 11.57 -21.58 12.10
CA GLU A 102 10.67 -20.78 12.95
C GLU A 102 11.19 -19.36 13.16
N ILE A 103 12.50 -19.17 13.35
CA ILE A 103 13.13 -17.84 13.46
C ILE A 103 12.92 -17.06 12.16
N GLU A 104 13.15 -17.67 11.00
CA GLU A 104 12.93 -17.03 9.70
C GLU A 104 11.47 -16.59 9.55
N LYS A 105 10.53 -17.47 9.88
CA LYS A 105 9.09 -17.17 9.81
C LYS A 105 8.72 -16.01 10.72
N LEU A 106 9.20 -15.99 11.97
CA LEU A 106 8.94 -14.89 12.91
C LEU A 106 9.54 -13.58 12.41
N ALA A 107 10.77 -13.59 11.89
CA ALA A 107 11.41 -12.41 11.33
C ALA A 107 10.60 -11.83 10.16
N ARG A 108 10.10 -12.68 9.26
CA ARG A 108 9.22 -12.26 8.15
C ARG A 108 7.91 -11.66 8.68
N GLN A 109 7.28 -12.29 9.67
CA GLN A 109 6.04 -11.78 10.26
C GLN A 109 6.22 -10.42 10.94
N ILE A 110 7.33 -10.21 11.64
CA ILE A 110 7.68 -8.91 12.24
C ILE A 110 7.80 -7.84 11.15
N ARG A 111 8.54 -8.15 10.07
CA ARG A 111 8.72 -7.22 8.94
C ARG A 111 7.39 -6.83 8.31
N GLU A 112 6.50 -7.80 8.05
CA GLU A 112 5.20 -7.50 7.44
C GLU A 112 4.31 -6.67 8.37
N LYS A 113 4.23 -7.00 9.66
CA LYS A 113 3.45 -6.22 10.64
C LYS A 113 4.00 -4.83 10.88
N ALA A 114 5.31 -4.63 10.72
CA ALA A 114 5.96 -3.34 10.90
C ALA A 114 5.68 -2.35 9.75
N LYS A 115 5.25 -2.84 8.58
CA LYS A 115 4.91 -1.97 7.42
C LYS A 115 3.59 -1.21 7.59
N GLY A 116 2.73 -1.63 8.54
CA GLY A 116 1.40 -1.06 8.75
C GLY A 116 0.31 -1.91 8.12
#